data_AF-A0A329QTS8-F1
#
_entry.id   AF-A0A329QTS8-F1
#
_cell.length_a   1.000
_cell.length_b   1.000
_cell.length_c   1.000
_cell.angle_alpha   90.00
_cell.angle_beta   90.00
_cell.angle_gamma   90.00
#
_symmetry.space_group_name_H-M   'P 1'
#
loop_
_entity.id
_entity.type
_entity.pdbx_description
1 polymer ?
#
loop_
_entity_poly.entity_id
_entity_poly.type
_entity_poly.pdbx_seq_one_letter_code
_entity_poly.pdbx_strand_id
1 'polypeptide(L)' 'MYALGPNAHDTVSRALRSYYAFDGDEYVEYGIGIAHTESDHIASAVSDVKNVGCHELIFMGNDGDPDQVDLLADAVGL' A
#
# COMPACT_ATOMS: atom_id res chain seq x y z
N MET A 1 -1.09 3.67 0.37
CA MET A 1 -1.60 2.54 1.18
C MET A 1 -0.89 1.29 0.71
N TYR A 2 -0.50 0.41 1.63
CA TYR A 2 0.16 -0.83 1.26
C TYR A 2 -0.07 -1.93 2.30
N ALA A 3 0.03 -3.16 1.81
CA ALA A 3 0.35 -4.35 2.59
C ALA A 3 1.12 -5.29 1.65
N LEU A 4 2.03 -6.10 2.15
CA LEU A 4 2.81 -7.04 1.36
C LEU A 4 2.69 -8.47 1.90
N GLY A 5 3.00 -9.43 1.05
CA GLY A 5 2.92 -10.86 1.36
C GLY A 5 1.63 -11.53 0.84
N PRO A 6 1.45 -12.83 1.13
CA PRO A 6 0.45 -13.67 0.46
C PRO A 6 -1.00 -13.20 0.59
N ASN A 7 -1.32 -12.42 1.63
CA ASN A 7 -2.68 -11.95 1.93
C ASN A 7 -2.85 -10.43 1.76
N ALA A 8 -1.89 -9.76 1.11
CA ALA A 8 -1.84 -8.30 1.00
C ALA A 8 -3.16 -7.66 0.54
N HIS A 9 -3.72 -8.19 -0.55
CA HIS A 9 -4.97 -7.70 -1.12
C HIS A 9 -6.15 -7.84 -0.15
N ASP A 10 -6.30 -9.01 0.48
CA ASP A 10 -7.39 -9.26 1.44
C ASP A 10 -7.24 -8.39 2.69
N THR A 11 -6.02 -8.18 3.18
CA THR A 11 -5.76 -7.28 4.29
C THR A 11 -6.16 -5.84 3.95
N VAL A 12 -5.71 -5.31 2.80
CA VAL A 12 -6.10 -3.97 2.34
C VAL A 12 -7.61 -3.88 2.16
N SER A 13 -8.23 -4.86 1.51
CA SER A 13 -9.68 -4.87 1.27
C SER A 13 -10.47 -4.79 2.57
N ARG A 14 -10.11 -5.60 3.55
CA ARG A 14 -10.74 -5.60 4.89
C ARG A 14 -10.55 -4.26 5.61
N ALA A 15 -9.34 -3.71 5.57
CA ALA A 15 -9.04 -2.43 6.23
C ALA A 15 -9.85 -1.28 5.62
N LEU A 16 -9.88 -1.18 4.28
CA LEU A 16 -10.55 -0.08 3.57
C LEU A 16 -12.07 -0.20 3.61
N ARG A 17 -12.63 -1.40 3.43
CA ARG A 17 -14.08 -1.63 3.57
C ARG A 17 -14.58 -1.22 4.94
N SER A 18 -13.82 -1.50 6.00
CA SER A 18 -14.21 -1.08 7.36
C SER A 18 -14.07 0.43 7.55
N TYR A 19 -12.98 1.03 7.08
CA TYR A 19 -12.67 2.43 7.32
C TYR A 19 -13.59 3.37 6.51
N TYR A 20 -13.84 3.03 5.25
CA TYR A 20 -14.64 3.82 4.31
C TYR A 20 -16.07 3.29 4.13
N ALA A 21 -16.59 2.50 5.07
CA ALA A 21 -17.95 1.95 5.02
C ALA A 21 -19.06 3.01 4.85
N PHE A 22 -18.76 4.26 5.17
CA PHE A 22 -19.69 5.40 5.07
C PHE A 22 -19.69 6.07 3.68
N ASP A 23 -18.66 5.87 2.86
CA ASP A 23 -18.40 6.65 1.64
C ASP A 23 -18.88 5.95 0.36
N GLY A 24 -19.50 4.77 0.52
CA GLY A 24 -20.03 3.96 -0.56
C GLY A 24 -19.01 3.01 -1.19
N ASP A 25 -19.53 1.96 -1.84
CA ASP A 25 -18.72 0.86 -2.36
C ASP A 25 -17.75 1.32 -3.46
N GLU A 26 -18.17 2.24 -4.34
CA GLU A 26 -17.32 2.73 -5.44
C GLU A 26 -16.03 3.36 -4.94
N TYR A 27 -16.09 4.16 -3.87
CA TYR A 27 -14.93 4.82 -3.29
C TYR A 27 -13.96 3.80 -2.65
N VAL A 28 -14.52 2.83 -1.93
CA VAL A 28 -13.75 1.73 -1.33
C VAL A 28 -13.04 0.90 -2.40
N GLU A 29 -13.73 0.50 -3.48
CA GLU A 29 -13.13 -0.28 -4.56
C GLU A 29 -12.00 0.48 -5.25
N TYR A 30 -12.18 1.79 -5.47
CA TYR A 30 -11.12 2.64 -6.00
C TYR A 30 -9.88 2.62 -5.09
N GLY A 31 -10.07 2.81 -3.79
CA GLY A 31 -8.98 2.80 -2.80
C GLY A 31 -8.25 1.46 -2.75
N ILE A 32 -8.98 0.34 -2.85
CA ILE A 32 -8.39 -1.01 -2.92
C ILE A 32 -7.59 -1.17 -4.22
N GLY A 33 -8.13 -0.73 -5.36
CA GLY A 33 -7.50 -0.88 -6.67
C GLY A 33 -6.20 -0.09 -6.85
N ILE A 34 -6.00 1.00 -6.11
CA ILE A 34 -4.76 1.79 -6.16
C ILE A 34 -3.77 1.47 -5.03
N ALA A 35 -4.11 0.55 -4.12
CA ALA A 35 -3.22 0.16 -3.05
C ALA A 35 -2.04 -0.68 -3.57
N HIS A 36 -0.87 -0.51 -2.98
CA HIS A 36 0.31 -1.28 -3.34
C HIS A 36 0.31 -2.62 -2.60
N THR A 37 -0.03 -3.71 -3.28
CA THR A 37 -0.07 -5.07 -2.72
C THR A 37 1.06 -5.98 -3.20
N GLU A 38 1.95 -5.44 -4.04
CA GLU A 38 3.08 -6.15 -4.65
C GLU A 38 4.36 -5.31 -4.48
N SER A 39 5.49 -5.98 -4.26
CA SER A 39 6.79 -5.31 -4.05
C SER A 39 7.21 -4.45 -5.24
N ASP A 40 6.97 -4.94 -6.46
CA ASP A 40 7.33 -4.22 -7.69
C ASP A 40 6.55 -2.90 -7.85
N HIS A 41 5.31 -2.85 -7.33
CA HIS A 41 4.52 -1.63 -7.33
C HIS A 41 5.07 -0.59 -6.33
N ILE A 42 5.60 -1.03 -5.19
CA ILE A 42 6.29 -0.15 -4.23
C ILE A 42 7.54 0.45 -4.87
N ALA A 43 8.40 -0.39 -5.45
CA ALA A 43 9.63 0.06 -6.11
C ALA A 43 9.34 1.05 -7.25
N SER A 44 8.30 0.77 -8.05
CA SER A 44 7.85 1.67 -9.11
C SER A 44 7.37 3.02 -8.55
N ALA A 45 6.55 3.01 -7.49
CA ALA A 45 6.08 4.24 -6.86
C ALA A 45 7.23 5.10 -6.30
N VAL A 46 8.25 4.48 -5.68
CA VAL A 46 9.45 5.18 -5.23
C VAL A 46 10.20 5.82 -6.39
N SER A 47 10.39 5.08 -7.49
CA SER A 47 11.03 5.59 -8.71
C SER A 47 10.27 6.78 -9.29
N ASP A 48 8.96 6.67 -9.42
CA ASP A 48 8.10 7.71 -10.00
C ASP A 48 8.12 9.00 -9.18
N VAL A 49 7.99 8.88 -7.84
CA VAL A 49 8.03 10.02 -6.93
C VAL A 49 9.41 10.70 -6.95
N LYS A 50 10.49 9.92 -7.03
CA LYS A 50 11.84 10.46 -7.21
C LYS A 50 11.99 11.19 -8.55
N ASN A 51 11.45 10.64 -9.65
CA ASN A 51 11.56 11.20 -10.99
C ASN A 51 10.83 12.56 -11.14
N VAL A 52 9.79 12.80 -10.36
CA VAL A 52 9.11 14.11 -10.29
C VAL A 52 9.81 15.11 -9.36
N GLY A 53 10.95 14.74 -8.77
CA GLY A 53 11.78 15.62 -7.93
C GLY A 53 11.39 15.66 -6.46
N CYS A 54 10.52 14.74 -6.01
CA CYS A 54 10.20 14.61 -4.59
C CYS A 54 11.32 13.87 -3.83
N HIS A 55 11.52 14.25 -2.57
CA HIS A 55 12.55 13.68 -1.70
C HIS A 55 11.99 12.66 -0.69
N GLU A 56 10.67 12.66 -0.50
CA GLU A 56 10.00 11.83 0.49
C GLU A 56 8.71 11.24 -0.11
N LEU A 57 8.46 9.98 0.24
CA LEU A 57 7.23 9.25 -0.03
C LEU A 57 6.80 8.56 1.26
N ILE A 58 5.53 8.71 1.65
CA ILE A 58 4.98 8.10 2.85
C ILE A 58 4.05 6.96 2.44
N PHE A 59 4.42 5.74 2.83
CA PHE A 59 3.55 4.57 2.71
C PHE A 59 2.75 4.37 3.99
N MET A 60 1.43 4.50 3.88
CA MET A 60 0.50 4.14 4.96
C MET A 60 0.26 2.62 4.95
N GLY A 61 0.67 1.93 6.00
CA GLY A 61 0.46 0.49 6.16
C GLY A 61 -0.99 0.15 6.52
N ASN A 62 -1.48 -0.97 5.97
CA ASN A 62 -2.85 -1.46 6.18
C ASN A 62 -2.89 -2.85 6.85
N ASP A 63 -1.72 -3.44 7.12
CA ASP A 63 -1.58 -4.63 7.96
C ASP A 63 -0.86 -4.24 9.26
N GLY A 64 -1.33 -4.81 10.38
CA GLY A 64 -0.77 -4.56 11.71
C GLY A 64 0.42 -5.45 12.07
N ASP A 65 0.79 -6.37 11.19
CA ASP A 65 1.98 -7.21 11.34
C ASP A 65 3.27 -6.35 11.28
N PRO A 66 4.14 -6.37 12.31
CA PRO A 66 5.40 -5.63 12.28
C PRO A 66 6.32 -6.04 11.13
N ASP A 67 6.25 -7.27 10.63
CA ASP A 67 7.08 -7.77 9.51
C ASP A 67 6.81 -7.01 8.20
N GLN A 68 5.71 -6.23 8.12
CA GLN A 68 5.45 -5.33 6.98
C GLN A 68 6.55 -4.29 6.79
N VAL A 69 7.20 -3.86 7.87
CA VAL A 69 8.31 -2.89 7.79
C VAL A 69 9.51 -3.52 7.10
N ASP A 70 9.81 -4.78 7.40
CA ASP A 70 10.90 -5.52 6.78
C ASP A 70 10.59 -5.80 5.30
N LEU A 71 9.35 -6.22 4.99
CA LEU A 71 8.90 -6.40 3.60
C LEU A 71 8.96 -5.10 2.79
N LEU A 72 8.64 -3.97 3.41
CA LEU A 72 8.75 -2.66 2.77
C LEU A 72 10.21 -2.28 2.54
N ALA A 73 11.10 -2.53 3.51
CA ALA A 73 12.53 -2.30 3.39
C ALA A 73 13.14 -3.14 2.25
N ASP A 74 12.83 -4.44 2.21
CA ASP A 74 13.24 -5.35 1.13
C ASP A 74 12.77 -4.84 -0.24
N ALA A 75 11.51 -4.39 -0.35
CA ALA A 75 10.95 -3.89 -1.61
C ALA A 75 11.64 -2.61 -2.12
N VAL A 76 12.29 -1.83 -1.25
CA VAL A 76 13.04 -0.62 -1.63
C VAL A 76 14.57 -0.82 -1.59
N GLY A 77 15.04 -2.03 -1.28
CA GLY A 77 16.45 -2.39 -1.25
C GLY A 77 17.22 -1.82 -0.05
N LEU A 78 16.58 -1.75 1.12
CA LEU A 78 17.19 -1.35 2.39
C LEU A 78 17.53 -2.53 3.29
#